data_AF-A0ABC9DJR7-F1
#
_entry.id   AF-A0ABC9DJR7-F1
#
_cell.length_a   1.000
_cell.length_b   1.000
_cell.length_c   1.000
_cell.angle_alpha   90.00
_cell.angle_beta   90.00
_cell.angle_gamma   90.00
#
_symmetry.space_group_name_H-M   'P 1'
#
loop_
_entity.id
_entity.type
_entity.pdbx_description
1 polymer ?
#
loop_
_entity_poly.entity_id
_entity_poly.type
_entity_poly.pdbx_seq_one_letter_code
_entity_poly.pdbx_strand_id
1 'polypeptide(L)'
;MTAAAASTHEEEEQEQPGGPMTWKEMVGVVVALLSIPLVLYFYVAFAMQLARSNQDEPARYSVELVGATGIAPAAGFQLLVRLDNGRIIDMNGGCGDVVVSYAGVPLARGRVPALYVGTKKVATVAVVATSGGVGIPEDLLRLMSEERRRSGVARLELDLWLQRGLFTCRVDLHGERRASECRERNFIYSS
;
A
#
# COMPACT_ATOMS: atom_id res chain seq x y z
N MET A 1 -88.05 55.46 -3.19
CA MET A 1 -88.65 54.58 -4.22
C MET A 1 -87.83 54.82 -5.48
N THR A 2 -87.09 53.90 -6.09
CA THR A 2 -87.06 52.43 -6.03
C THR A 2 -85.72 52.02 -6.66
N ALA A 3 -85.15 50.92 -6.19
CA ALA A 3 -83.90 50.34 -6.69
C ALA A 3 -84.06 49.75 -8.11
N ALA A 4 -82.94 49.70 -8.85
CA ALA A 4 -82.64 48.60 -9.77
C ALA A 4 -81.12 48.50 -9.93
N ALA A 5 -80.60 47.34 -9.51
CA ALA A 5 -79.20 46.95 -9.59
C ALA A 5 -78.83 46.44 -10.99
N ALA A 6 -77.57 46.60 -11.39
CA ALA A 6 -76.97 45.86 -12.49
C ALA A 6 -75.45 45.68 -12.27
N SER A 7 -75.11 44.55 -11.66
CA SER A 7 -74.00 43.65 -12.03
C SER A 7 -72.61 44.26 -12.28
N THR A 8 -71.80 44.34 -11.23
CA THR A 8 -70.33 44.35 -11.33
C THR A 8 -69.84 42.92 -11.58
N HIS A 9 -69.23 42.69 -12.74
CA HIS A 9 -68.50 41.46 -13.04
C HIS A 9 -67.15 41.55 -12.33
N GLU A 10 -66.96 40.77 -11.28
CA GLU A 10 -65.66 40.54 -10.65
C GLU A 10 -64.89 39.58 -11.57
N GLU A 11 -63.80 40.05 -12.20
CA GLU A 11 -62.77 39.19 -12.75
C GLU A 11 -61.95 38.62 -11.58
N GLU A 12 -62.42 37.50 -11.03
CA GLU A 12 -61.54 36.61 -10.26
C GLU A 12 -60.50 36.05 -11.23
N GLU A 13 -59.24 36.47 -11.05
CA GLU A 13 -58.07 35.80 -11.60
C GLU A 13 -57.96 34.43 -10.90
N GLN A 14 -58.72 33.48 -11.41
CA GLN A 14 -58.69 32.10 -10.96
C GLN A 14 -57.41 31.45 -11.48
N GLU A 15 -56.42 31.37 -10.60
CA GLU A 15 -55.19 30.61 -10.80
C GLU A 15 -55.56 29.16 -11.17
N GLN A 16 -55.43 28.86 -12.46
CA GLN A 16 -55.91 27.62 -13.06
C GLN A 16 -55.06 26.47 -12.50
N PRO A 17 -55.67 25.46 -11.82
CA PRO A 17 -54.92 24.31 -11.36
C PRO A 17 -54.36 23.59 -12.59
N GLY A 18 -53.03 23.47 -12.66
CA GLY A 18 -52.32 22.90 -13.81
C GLY A 18 -52.99 21.63 -14.32
N GLY A 19 -53.38 21.64 -15.59
CA GLY A 19 -54.09 20.53 -16.23
C GLY A 19 -53.32 19.20 -16.15
N PRO A 20 -54.00 18.05 -16.39
CA PRO A 20 -53.39 16.74 -16.26
C PRO A 20 -52.14 16.64 -17.15
N MET A 21 -50.99 16.38 -16.52
CA MET A 21 -49.69 16.23 -17.17
C MET A 21 -49.77 15.26 -18.36
N THR A 22 -49.16 15.62 -19.48
CA THR A 22 -49.17 14.77 -20.68
C THR A 22 -48.28 13.54 -20.46
N TRP A 23 -48.62 12.38 -21.05
CA TRP A 23 -47.84 11.13 -20.91
C TRP A 23 -46.34 11.30 -21.21
N LYS A 24 -46.00 12.17 -22.18
CA LYS A 24 -44.61 12.49 -22.54
C LYS A 24 -43.89 13.25 -21.42
N GLU A 25 -44.57 14.16 -20.75
CA GLU A 25 -44.05 14.87 -19.57
C GLU A 25 -43.92 13.94 -18.38
N MET A 26 -44.90 13.06 -18.14
CA MET A 26 -44.80 12.02 -17.10
C MET A 26 -43.58 11.11 -17.32
N VAL A 27 -43.37 10.63 -18.55
CA VAL A 27 -42.18 9.84 -18.90
C VAL A 27 -40.91 10.65 -18.69
N GLY A 28 -40.89 11.92 -19.11
CA GLY A 28 -39.74 12.82 -18.89
C GLY A 28 -39.41 13.03 -17.41
N VAL A 29 -40.42 13.26 -16.57
CA VAL A 29 -40.27 13.43 -15.12
C VAL A 29 -39.77 12.15 -14.46
N VAL A 30 -40.31 10.99 -14.83
CA VAL A 30 -39.86 9.69 -14.30
C VAL A 30 -38.41 9.42 -14.71
N VAL A 31 -38.04 9.67 -15.97
CA VAL A 31 -36.66 9.54 -16.45
C VAL A 31 -35.73 10.51 -15.73
N ALA A 32 -36.15 11.75 -15.48
CA ALA A 32 -35.37 12.72 -14.71
C ALA A 32 -35.16 12.26 -13.26
N LEU A 33 -36.22 11.83 -12.58
CA LEU A 33 -36.16 11.35 -11.20
C LEU A 33 -35.26 10.12 -11.02
N LEU A 34 -35.15 9.26 -12.04
CA LEU A 34 -34.26 8.09 -12.01
C LEU A 34 -32.83 8.42 -12.48
N SER A 35 -32.66 9.36 -13.42
CA SER A 35 -31.35 9.72 -13.94
C SER A 35 -30.55 10.60 -12.99
N ILE A 36 -31.18 11.52 -12.25
CA ILE A 36 -30.52 12.37 -11.26
C ILE A 36 -29.76 11.57 -10.17
N PRO A 37 -30.38 10.62 -9.44
CA PRO A 37 -29.68 9.85 -8.42
C PRO A 37 -28.62 8.93 -9.02
N LEU A 38 -28.82 8.43 -10.25
CA LEU A 38 -27.83 7.62 -10.96
C LEU A 38 -26.59 8.44 -11.30
N VAL A 39 -26.76 9.64 -11.86
CA VAL A 39 -25.67 10.57 -12.16
C VAL A 39 -24.97 11.01 -10.87
N LEU A 40 -25.72 11.32 -9.81
CA LEU A 40 -25.16 11.67 -8.51
C LEU A 40 -24.34 10.51 -7.93
N TYR A 41 -24.83 9.28 -8.04
CA TYR A 41 -24.11 8.08 -7.61
C TYR A 41 -22.78 7.93 -8.36
N PHE A 42 -22.78 8.03 -9.68
CA PHE A 42 -21.55 7.97 -10.47
C PHE A 42 -20.59 9.11 -10.14
N TYR A 43 -21.10 10.33 -9.94
CA TYR A 43 -20.29 11.48 -9.54
C TYR A 43 -19.63 11.25 -8.17
N VAL A 44 -20.39 10.80 -7.16
CA VAL A 44 -19.87 10.52 -5.82
C VAL A 44 -18.89 9.34 -5.86
N ALA A 45 -19.19 8.27 -6.60
CA ALA A 45 -18.29 7.14 -6.76
C ALA A 45 -16.97 7.55 -7.43
N PHE A 46 -17.04 8.39 -8.47
CA PHE A 46 -15.87 8.93 -9.16
C PHE A 46 -15.04 9.85 -8.25
N ALA A 47 -15.69 10.77 -7.52
CA ALA A 47 -15.04 11.65 -6.55
C ALA A 47 -14.35 10.84 -5.44
N MET A 48 -15.01 9.80 -4.92
CA MET A 48 -14.41 8.89 -3.94
C MET A 48 -13.23 8.11 -4.52
N GLN A 49 -13.30 7.68 -5.78
CA GLN A 49 -12.20 6.97 -6.43
C GLN A 49 -10.98 7.88 -6.63
N LEU A 50 -11.20 9.13 -7.05
CA LEU A 50 -10.14 10.14 -7.15
C LEU A 50 -9.52 10.42 -5.79
N ALA A 51 -10.34 10.61 -4.75
CA ALA A 51 -9.86 10.84 -3.39
C ALA A 51 -9.00 9.68 -2.88
N ARG A 52 -9.41 8.42 -3.12
CA ARG A 52 -8.61 7.23 -2.78
C ARG A 52 -7.29 7.17 -3.53
N SER A 53 -7.32 7.43 -4.84
CA SER A 53 -6.10 7.45 -5.67
C SER A 53 -5.09 8.49 -5.18
N ASN A 54 -5.58 9.60 -4.62
CA ASN A 54 -4.78 10.72 -4.12
C ASN A 54 -4.33 10.58 -2.66
N GLN A 55 -4.69 9.49 -1.95
CA GLN A 55 -4.19 9.29 -0.59
C GLN A 55 -2.68 9.08 -0.64
N ASP A 56 -1.91 9.85 0.14
CA ASP A 56 -0.46 9.67 0.23
C ASP A 56 -0.14 8.67 1.34
N GLU A 57 0.23 7.45 0.98
CA GLU A 57 0.64 6.43 1.95
C GLU A 57 2.16 6.32 2.03
N PRO A 58 2.73 6.05 3.22
CA PRO A 58 4.16 5.83 3.34
C PRO A 58 4.59 4.61 2.51
N ALA A 59 5.83 4.66 2.00
CA ALA A 59 6.39 3.52 1.27
C ALA A 59 6.57 2.33 2.20
N ARG A 60 6.22 1.12 1.72
CA ARG A 60 6.41 -0.13 2.46
C ARG A 60 7.54 -0.92 1.87
N TYR A 61 8.33 -1.54 2.74
CA TYR A 61 9.45 -2.39 2.37
C TYR A 61 9.18 -3.79 2.86
N SER A 62 9.43 -4.78 2.01
CA SER A 62 9.42 -6.18 2.41
C SER A 62 10.58 -6.93 1.79
N VAL A 63 11.01 -8.00 2.45
CA VAL A 63 12.08 -8.85 1.96
C VAL A 63 11.64 -10.30 1.97
N GLU A 64 11.95 -10.99 0.89
CA GLU A 64 11.80 -12.43 0.77
C GLU A 64 13.17 -13.10 0.67
N LEU A 65 13.39 -14.13 1.48
CA LEU A 65 14.55 -15.00 1.37
C LEU A 65 14.25 -16.11 0.34
N VAL A 66 14.80 -15.97 -0.87
CA VAL A 66 14.55 -16.92 -1.96
C VAL A 66 15.56 -18.07 -2.01
N GLY A 67 16.71 -17.90 -1.36
CA GLY A 67 17.70 -18.95 -1.26
C GLY A 67 18.80 -18.64 -0.25
N ALA A 68 19.39 -19.69 0.31
CA ALA A 68 20.59 -19.60 1.12
C ALA A 68 21.56 -20.71 0.69
N THR A 69 22.83 -20.39 0.56
CA THR A 69 23.89 -21.29 0.12
C THR A 69 25.04 -21.24 1.11
N GLY A 70 25.58 -22.41 1.46
CA GLY A 70 26.83 -22.52 2.20
C GLY A 70 26.72 -22.21 3.69
N ILE A 71 27.16 -23.16 4.51
CA ILE A 71 27.48 -22.94 5.93
C ILE A 71 29.02 -22.84 6.11
N ALA A 72 29.79 -23.34 5.13
CA ALA A 72 31.23 -23.17 5.00
C ALA A 72 31.66 -23.43 3.54
N PRO A 73 32.72 -22.77 3.03
CA PRO A 73 33.49 -21.70 3.67
C PRO A 73 32.81 -20.32 3.57
N ALA A 74 31.78 -20.16 2.73
CA ALA A 74 31.11 -18.89 2.51
C ALA A 74 29.59 -19.04 2.58
N ALA A 75 28.94 -18.19 3.37
CA ALA A 75 27.49 -18.08 3.40
C ALA A 75 27.02 -17.05 2.37
N GLY A 76 25.99 -17.42 1.62
CA GLY A 76 25.33 -16.58 0.62
C GLY A 76 23.83 -16.60 0.82
N PHE A 77 23.19 -15.43 0.77
CA PHE A 77 21.75 -15.26 0.89
C PHE A 77 21.24 -14.52 -0.35
N GLN A 78 20.27 -15.13 -1.03
CA GLN A 78 19.56 -14.55 -2.16
C GLN A 78 18.26 -13.96 -1.65
N LEU A 79 18.10 -12.65 -1.85
CA LEU A 79 17.01 -11.86 -1.30
C LEU A 79 16.25 -11.18 -2.44
N LEU A 80 14.94 -11.08 -2.31
CA LEU A 80 14.12 -10.15 -3.09
C LEU A 80 13.66 -9.03 -2.17
N VAL A 81 14.16 -7.83 -2.42
CA VAL A 81 13.71 -6.62 -1.71
C VAL A 81 12.61 -5.99 -2.54
N ARG A 82 11.42 -5.89 -1.96
CA ARG A 82 10.24 -5.29 -2.56
C ARG A 82 9.99 -3.93 -1.95
N LEU A 83 9.83 -2.94 -2.81
CA LEU A 83 9.50 -1.57 -2.47
C LEU A 83 8.13 -1.23 -3.07
N ASP A 84 7.18 -0.93 -2.19
CA ASP A 84 5.83 -0.51 -2.54
C ASP A 84 5.70 0.99 -2.30
N ASN A 85 5.71 1.77 -3.39
CA ASN A 85 5.56 3.21 -3.32
C ASN A 85 4.07 3.57 -3.20
N GLY A 86 3.60 3.65 -1.96
CA GLY A 86 2.26 4.14 -1.64
C GLY A 86 2.05 5.64 -1.87
N ARG A 87 3.08 6.40 -2.29
CA ARG A 87 2.99 7.85 -2.42
C ARG A 87 2.44 8.32 -3.76
N ILE A 88 1.93 9.55 -3.78
CA ILE A 88 1.47 10.25 -5.00
C ILE A 88 2.62 10.86 -5.82
N ILE A 89 3.85 10.74 -5.34
CA ILE A 89 5.08 11.18 -6.01
C ILE A 89 6.00 10.00 -6.27
N ASP A 90 6.84 10.13 -7.30
CA ASP A 90 7.88 9.17 -7.59
C ASP A 90 8.93 9.10 -6.47
N MET A 91 9.57 7.95 -6.34
CA MET A 91 10.49 7.65 -5.25
C MET A 91 11.79 7.06 -5.77
N ASN A 92 12.90 7.70 -5.41
CA ASN A 92 14.21 7.05 -5.41
C ASN A 92 14.39 6.33 -4.07
N GLY A 93 14.38 4.99 -4.08
CA GLY A 93 14.24 4.21 -2.84
C GLY A 93 15.15 3.00 -2.70
N GLY A 94 15.86 2.58 -3.76
CA GLY A 94 16.62 1.32 -3.74
C GLY A 94 18.11 1.40 -3.41
N CYS A 95 18.73 2.58 -3.29
CA CYS A 95 20.18 2.61 -3.06
C CYS A 95 20.50 2.37 -1.58
N GLY A 96 21.36 1.39 -1.30
CA GLY A 96 21.70 1.06 0.08
C GLY A 96 22.53 -0.21 0.26
N ASP A 97 22.59 -0.68 1.50
CA ASP A 97 23.23 -1.92 1.89
C ASP A 97 22.26 -2.80 2.69
N VAL A 98 22.46 -4.11 2.62
CA VAL A 98 21.75 -5.08 3.45
C VAL A 98 22.75 -5.85 4.31
N VAL A 99 22.42 -6.03 5.58
CA VAL A 99 23.16 -6.90 6.50
C VAL A 99 22.25 -8.03 6.94
N VAL A 100 22.68 -9.27 6.74
CA VAL A 100 22.00 -10.45 7.25
C VAL A 100 22.68 -10.84 8.55
N SER A 101 21.92 -10.96 9.64
CA SER A 101 22.42 -11.30 10.96
C SER A 101 21.63 -12.42 11.61
N TYR A 102 22.27 -13.10 12.55
CA TYR A 102 21.64 -14.09 13.41
C TYR A 102 22.12 -13.89 14.84
N ALA A 103 21.19 -13.84 15.79
CA ALA A 103 21.48 -13.55 17.20
C ALA A 103 22.36 -12.30 17.38
N GLY A 104 22.17 -11.27 16.53
CA GLY A 104 22.95 -10.03 16.55
C GLY A 104 24.34 -10.12 15.88
N VAL A 105 24.76 -11.29 15.41
CA VAL A 105 26.04 -11.47 14.72
C VAL A 105 25.85 -11.33 13.20
N PRO A 106 26.56 -10.42 12.52
CA PRO A 106 26.46 -10.25 11.08
C PRO A 106 27.08 -11.44 10.34
N LEU A 107 26.30 -12.07 9.47
CA LEU A 107 26.68 -13.24 8.67
C LEU A 107 27.10 -12.87 7.26
N ALA A 108 26.40 -11.91 6.65
CA ALA A 108 26.60 -11.55 5.25
C ALA A 108 26.22 -10.10 5.01
N ARG A 109 26.83 -9.51 3.98
CA ARG A 109 26.51 -8.16 3.51
C ARG A 109 26.25 -8.18 2.01
N GLY A 110 25.32 -7.35 1.57
CA GLY A 110 25.01 -7.16 0.16
C GLY A 110 24.72 -5.69 -0.13
N ARG A 111 24.80 -5.31 -1.40
CA ARG A 111 24.42 -3.98 -1.85
C ARG A 111 23.03 -4.03 -2.46
N VAL A 112 22.17 -3.10 -2.06
CA VAL A 112 20.86 -2.90 -2.69
C VAL A 112 21.05 -1.94 -3.87
N PRO A 113 20.77 -2.38 -5.11
CA PRO A 113 20.85 -1.54 -6.29
C PRO A 113 19.89 -0.34 -6.23
N ALA A 114 20.35 0.82 -6.71
CA ALA A 114 19.49 1.98 -6.88
C ALA A 114 18.24 1.62 -7.69
N LEU A 115 17.08 1.99 -7.14
CA LEU A 115 15.77 1.68 -7.71
C LEU A 115 14.90 2.92 -7.68
N TYR A 116 14.35 3.24 -8.85
CA TYR A 116 13.33 4.25 -9.03
C TYR A 116 11.97 3.57 -9.08
N VAL A 117 11.04 4.02 -8.25
CA VAL A 117 9.69 3.48 -8.17
C VAL A 117 8.72 4.61 -8.44
N GLY A 118 7.94 4.47 -9.52
CA GLY A 118 6.95 5.47 -9.90
C GLY A 118 5.83 5.61 -8.86
N THR A 119 5.05 6.69 -8.97
CA THR A 119 3.85 6.97 -8.17
C THR A 119 2.92 5.75 -8.13
N LYS A 120 2.52 5.32 -6.93
CA LYS A 120 1.61 4.18 -6.71
C LYS A 120 2.06 2.87 -7.37
N LYS A 121 3.37 2.70 -7.60
CA LYS A 121 3.94 1.49 -8.20
C LYS A 121 4.72 0.66 -7.19
N VAL A 122 4.93 -0.59 -7.56
CA VAL A 122 5.75 -1.54 -6.83
C VAL A 122 6.95 -1.90 -7.69
N ALA A 123 8.10 -2.07 -7.06
CA ALA A 123 9.28 -2.62 -7.71
C ALA A 123 9.96 -3.66 -6.80
N THR A 124 10.58 -4.65 -7.43
CA THR A 124 11.31 -5.71 -6.74
C THR A 124 12.70 -5.81 -7.31
N VAL A 125 13.70 -5.95 -6.44
CA VAL A 125 15.11 -6.02 -6.80
C VAL A 125 15.76 -7.21 -6.11
N ALA A 126 16.53 -7.98 -6.88
CA ALA A 126 17.32 -9.08 -6.37
C ALA A 126 18.60 -8.56 -5.72
N VAL A 127 18.90 -9.07 -4.53
CA VAL A 127 20.09 -8.74 -3.76
C VAL A 127 20.77 -10.03 -3.34
N VAL A 128 22.09 -10.08 -3.55
CA VAL A 128 22.91 -11.18 -3.05
C VAL A 128 23.76 -10.66 -1.90
N ALA A 129 23.52 -11.19 -0.71
CA ALA A 129 24.35 -10.93 0.45
C ALA A 129 25.34 -12.08 0.63
N THR A 130 26.64 -11.76 0.75
CA THR A 130 27.69 -12.77 0.93
C THR A 130 28.50 -12.49 2.18
N SER A 131 29.06 -13.53 2.78
CA SER A 131 29.93 -13.42 3.96
C SER A 131 31.36 -12.96 3.64
N GLY A 132 31.66 -12.67 2.37
CA GLY A 132 33.01 -12.30 1.94
C GLY A 132 34.04 -13.42 2.11
N GLY A 133 33.60 -14.69 2.20
CA GLY A 133 34.48 -15.84 2.42
C GLY A 133 34.70 -16.19 3.90
N VAL A 134 34.05 -15.48 4.82
CA VAL A 134 34.07 -15.83 6.26
C VAL A 134 32.94 -16.82 6.53
N GLY A 135 33.27 -18.00 7.03
CA GLY A 135 32.28 -19.00 7.43
C GLY A 135 31.45 -18.52 8.64
N ILE A 136 30.30 -19.14 8.86
CA ILE A 136 29.52 -18.90 10.08
C ILE A 136 30.21 -19.65 11.23
N PRO A 137 30.48 -19.02 12.39
CA PRO A 137 31.07 -19.70 13.53
C PRO A 137 30.25 -20.93 13.97
N GLU A 138 30.92 -22.01 14.35
CA GLU A 138 30.28 -23.29 14.70
C GLU A 138 29.26 -23.17 15.84
N ASP A 139 29.55 -22.36 16.85
CA ASP A 139 28.61 -22.07 17.92
C ASP A 139 27.31 -21.45 17.43
N LEU A 140 27.40 -20.54 16.45
CA LEU A 140 26.22 -19.91 15.85
C LEU A 140 25.40 -20.90 15.03
N LEU A 141 26.06 -21.82 14.33
CA LEU A 141 25.42 -22.88 13.57
C LEU A 141 24.69 -23.87 14.48
N ARG A 142 25.29 -24.20 15.61
CA ARG A 142 24.65 -25.01 16.65
C ARG A 142 23.39 -24.33 17.16
N LEU A 143 23.46 -23.04 17.49
CA LEU A 143 22.30 -22.25 17.92
C LEU A 143 21.18 -22.22 16.86
N MET A 144 21.51 -21.96 15.59
CA MET A 144 20.54 -22.01 14.48
C MET A 144 19.87 -23.39 14.36
N SER A 145 20.64 -24.46 14.52
CA SER A 145 20.16 -25.83 14.41
C SER A 145 19.23 -26.20 15.57
N GLU A 146 19.56 -25.75 16.78
CA GLU A 146 18.71 -25.93 17.96
C GLU A 146 17.42 -25.12 17.90
N GLU A 147 17.48 -23.86 17.43
CA GLU A 147 16.28 -23.05 17.21
C GLU A 147 15.37 -23.71 16.19
N ARG A 148 15.93 -24.18 15.07
CA ARG A 148 15.19 -24.92 14.05
C ARG A 148 14.52 -26.15 14.62
N ARG A 149 15.23 -26.95 15.43
CA ARG A 149 14.65 -28.15 16.06
C ARG A 149 13.47 -27.80 16.98
N ARG A 150 13.52 -26.65 17.66
CA ARG A 150 12.48 -26.22 18.60
C ARG A 150 11.28 -25.54 17.92
N SER A 151 11.53 -24.72 16.91
CA SER A 151 10.54 -23.81 16.31
C SER A 151 10.14 -24.19 14.88
N GLY A 152 10.80 -25.18 14.28
CA GLY A 152 10.63 -25.57 12.87
C GLY A 152 11.47 -24.74 11.89
N VAL A 153 11.89 -23.53 12.28
CA VAL A 153 12.65 -22.58 11.46
C VAL A 153 13.73 -21.88 12.28
N ALA A 154 14.76 -21.34 11.63
CA ALA A 154 15.71 -20.42 12.26
C ALA A 154 15.46 -19.00 11.73
N ARG A 155 15.34 -18.00 12.62
CA ARG A 155 15.01 -16.63 12.20
C ARG A 155 16.25 -15.79 11.97
N LEU A 156 16.36 -15.20 10.78
CA LEU A 156 17.40 -14.23 10.44
C LEU A 156 16.83 -12.81 10.58
N GLU A 157 17.67 -11.88 11.04
CA GLU A 157 17.37 -10.46 11.07
C GLU A 157 18.10 -9.77 9.91
N LEU A 158 17.37 -8.97 9.15
CA LEU A 158 17.90 -8.22 8.00
C LEU A 158 17.77 -6.74 8.27
N ASP A 159 18.89 -6.05 8.18
CA ASP A 159 18.96 -4.60 8.29
C ASP A 159 19.24 -4.00 6.92
N LEU A 160 18.24 -3.29 6.39
CA LEU A 160 18.29 -2.56 5.14
C LEU A 160 18.62 -1.09 5.42
N TRP A 161 19.81 -0.68 5.05
CA TRP A 161 20.28 0.70 5.11
C TRP A 161 19.97 1.36 3.79
N LEU A 162 18.82 1.99 3.69
CA LEU A 162 18.39 2.70 2.49
C LEU A 162 18.57 4.20 2.67
N GLN A 163 18.56 4.94 1.57
CA GLN A 163 18.74 6.40 1.59
C GLN A 163 17.78 7.14 2.55
N ARG A 164 16.60 6.57 2.82
CA ARG A 164 15.56 7.19 3.67
C ARG A 164 15.57 6.72 5.12
N GLY A 165 16.30 5.66 5.47
CA GLY A 165 16.29 5.12 6.82
C GLY A 165 16.81 3.70 6.94
N LEU A 166 16.79 3.18 8.17
CA LEU A 166 17.08 1.79 8.49
C LEU A 166 15.77 1.02 8.64
N PHE A 167 15.64 -0.08 7.90
CA PHE A 167 14.51 -0.98 7.99
C PHE A 167 14.97 -2.36 8.45
N THR A 168 14.36 -2.87 9.52
CA THR A 168 14.65 -4.20 10.05
C THR A 168 13.52 -5.16 9.64
N CYS A 169 13.89 -6.27 9.02
CA CYS A 169 12.99 -7.35 8.62
C CYS A 169 13.40 -8.66 9.30
N ARG A 170 12.45 -9.59 9.46
CA ARG A 170 12.74 -10.95 9.95
C ARG A 170 12.30 -11.97 8.93
N VAL A 171 13.18 -12.88 8.55
CA VAL A 171 12.88 -13.94 7.58
C VAL A 171 13.23 -15.30 8.15
N ASP A 172 12.48 -16.31 7.73
CA ASP A 172 12.67 -17.68 8.17
C ASP A 172 13.62 -18.43 7.24
N LEU A 173 14.73 -18.94 7.80
CA LEU A 173 15.68 -19.79 7.09
C LEU A 173 15.12 -21.22 6.99
N HIS A 174 14.89 -21.69 5.76
CA HIS A 174 14.21 -22.95 5.40
C HIS A 174 12.72 -23.03 5.74
N GLY A 175 12.09 -21.89 6.06
CA GLY A 175 10.63 -21.80 6.19
C GLY A 175 9.92 -21.69 4.84
N GLU A 176 8.62 -21.40 4.88
CA GLU A 176 7.85 -21.06 3.69
C GLU A 176 8.39 -19.75 3.10
N ARG A 177 8.60 -19.71 1.78
CA ARG A 177 9.08 -18.50 1.10
C ARG A 177 7.98 -17.46 1.10
N ARG A 178 8.07 -16.51 2.02
CA ARG A 178 7.13 -15.39 2.16
C ARG A 178 7.91 -14.09 2.31
N ALA A 179 7.39 -13.04 1.69
CA ALA A 179 7.88 -11.70 1.91
C ALA A 179 7.51 -11.24 3.33
N SER A 180 8.50 -10.87 4.11
CA SER A 180 8.33 -10.30 5.44
C SER A 180 8.35 -8.79 5.37
N GLU A 181 7.35 -8.15 5.98
CA GLU A 181 7.30 -6.69 6.10
C GLU A 181 8.41 -6.19 7.02
N CYS A 182 9.09 -5.13 6.58
CA CYS A 182 10.17 -4.50 7.32
C CYS A 182 9.63 -3.32 8.13
N ARG A 183 10.19 -3.13 9.32
CA ARG A 183 9.85 -2.01 10.18
C ARG A 183 10.95 -0.97 10.16
N GLU A 184 10.56 0.28 9.98
CA GLU A 184 11.48 1.41 10.13
C GLU A 184 11.95 1.50 11.58
N ARG A 185 13.26 1.62 11.77
CA ARG A 185 13.87 1.93 13.06
C ARG A 185 14.05 3.44 13.14
N ASN A 186 13.27 4.08 14.02
CA ASN A 186 13.55 5.45 14.42
C ASN A 186 14.87 5.44 15.22
N PHE A 187 15.93 5.99 14.63
CA PHE A 187 17.11 6.34 15.43
C PHE A 187 16.70 7.46 16.38
N ILE A 188 16.47 7.13 17.64
CA ILE A 188 16.55 8.13 18.70
C ILE A 188 18.03 8.52 18.75
N TYR A 189 18.39 9.64 18.13
CA TYR A 189 19.67 10.29 18.42
C TYR A 189 19.66 10.63 19.90
N SER A 190 20.29 9.80 20.74
CA SER A 190 20.74 10.24 22.05
C SER A 190 21.96 11.12 21.79
N SER A 191 21.75 12.43 21.78
CA SER A 191 22.80 13.43 21.88
C SER A 191 23.49 13.36 23.22
#